data_AF-A0A8T2P1N2-F1
#
_entry.id   AF-A0A8T2P1N2-F1
#
_cell.length_a   1.000
_cell.length_b   1.000
_cell.length_c   1.000
_cell.angle_alpha   90.00
_cell.angle_beta   90.00
_cell.angle_gamma   90.00
#
_symmetry.space_group_name_H-M   'P 1'
#
loop_
_entity.id
_entity.type
_entity.pdbx_description
1 polymer ?
#
loop_
_entity_poly.entity_id
_entity_poly.type
_entity_poly.pdbx_seq_one_letter_code
_entity_poly.pdbx_strand_id
1 'polypeptide(L)'
;MRLFHGHDETLTIPGADQSEEQQSWSGSHIRWGQPFRLRHLSTGHYLALTEDQGLVLQEREKSDTTSTSFCFRASKEKFESSPKRDIEGMGVAEIKYGDSVCFMMHVATGLWLSYQAPDVKSSRLGPLKRRACLHSEGHMDDGLTLQRCQHEESRAARIIRNTTKLFRDFIRWGHC
;
A
#
# COMPACT_ATOMS: atom_id res chain seq x y z
N MET A 1 9.75 0.84 0.19
CA MET A 1 9.26 1.41 1.46
C MET A 1 8.73 0.28 2.32
N ARG A 2 8.69 0.48 3.62
CA ARG A 2 8.07 -0.41 4.61
C ARG A 2 7.01 0.41 5.36
N LEU A 3 5.90 -0.22 5.72
CA LEU A 3 4.79 0.42 6.45
C LEU A 3 4.76 -0.20 7.84
N PHE A 4 5.18 0.57 8.84
CA PHE A 4 5.31 0.06 10.19
C PHE A 4 4.11 0.48 11.04
N HIS A 5 3.35 -0.52 11.51
CA HIS A 5 2.44 -0.40 12.64
C HIS A 5 3.12 -1.04 13.85
N GLY A 6 3.84 -0.26 14.65
CA GLY A 6 4.77 -0.83 15.64
C GLY A 6 5.96 -1.54 14.97
N HIS A 7 6.39 -2.70 15.49
CA HIS A 7 7.47 -3.50 14.91
C HIS A 7 6.92 -4.50 13.88
N ASP A 8 7.34 -4.33 12.63
CA ASP A 8 7.16 -5.17 11.44
C ASP A 8 5.87 -4.96 10.63
N GLU A 9 6.03 -4.38 9.43
CA GLU A 9 5.45 -4.87 8.16
C GLU A 9 5.95 -4.03 6.96
N THR A 10 5.88 -4.58 5.73
CA THR A 10 6.54 -3.97 4.56
C THR A 10 5.66 -3.94 3.31
N LEU A 11 5.34 -2.75 2.78
CA LEU A 11 4.69 -2.57 1.48
C LEU A 11 5.31 -1.40 0.70
N THR A 12 5.39 -1.52 -0.63
CA THR A 12 5.97 -0.48 -1.49
C THR A 12 4.92 0.18 -2.38
N ILE A 13 5.14 1.45 -2.74
CA ILE A 13 4.20 2.25 -3.53
C ILE A 13 4.67 2.28 -5.00
N PRO A 14 3.89 1.80 -5.95
CA PRO A 14 3.90 2.29 -7.32
C PRO A 14 2.87 3.41 -7.53
N GLY A 15 3.11 4.23 -8.56
CA GLY A 15 2.13 5.23 -9.01
C GLY A 15 0.80 4.57 -9.40
N ALA A 16 -0.29 5.31 -9.18
CA ALA A 16 -1.56 5.00 -9.83
C ALA A 16 -1.44 5.20 -11.34
N ASP A 17 -2.34 4.63 -12.13
CA ASP A 17 -2.45 5.02 -13.54
C ASP A 17 -2.88 6.49 -13.55
N GLN A 18 -1.93 7.34 -13.92
CA GLN A 18 -2.01 8.80 -13.86
C GLN A 18 -1.86 9.38 -15.27
N SER A 19 -2.29 10.63 -15.46
CA SER A 19 -2.12 11.39 -16.70
C SER A 19 -0.65 11.44 -17.15
N GLU A 20 -0.39 11.67 -18.45
CA GLU A 20 0.97 11.69 -19.04
C GLU A 20 1.92 12.66 -18.30
N GLU A 21 1.42 13.76 -17.76
CA GLU A 21 2.19 14.75 -17.00
C GLU A 21 2.65 14.22 -15.62
N GLN A 22 1.82 13.40 -14.97
CA GLN A 22 2.17 12.78 -13.69
C GLN A 22 3.13 11.59 -13.84
N GLN A 23 3.19 10.98 -15.03
CA GLN A 23 4.23 10.00 -15.37
C GLN A 23 5.62 10.65 -15.42
N SER A 24 5.71 11.92 -15.79
CA SER A 24 6.97 12.68 -15.84
C SER A 24 7.55 12.98 -14.44
N TRP A 25 6.70 13.10 -13.41
CA TRP A 25 7.09 13.41 -12.03
C TRP A 25 6.68 12.34 -11.01
N SER A 26 6.64 11.06 -11.40
CA SER A 26 6.29 9.96 -10.51
C SER A 26 7.24 9.80 -9.30
N GLY A 27 8.39 10.50 -9.31
CA GLY A 27 9.36 10.56 -8.22
C GLY A 27 9.27 11.82 -7.33
N SER A 28 8.25 12.68 -7.52
CA SER A 28 7.99 13.85 -6.69
C SER A 28 7.69 13.48 -5.23
N HIS A 29 7.71 14.47 -4.34
CA HIS A 29 7.36 14.25 -2.94
C HIS A 29 5.89 13.84 -2.80
N ILE A 30 5.64 12.77 -2.04
CA ILE A 30 4.28 12.32 -1.73
C ILE A 30 3.62 13.34 -0.79
N ARG A 31 2.43 13.79 -1.17
CA ARG A 31 1.62 14.73 -0.39
C ARG A 31 0.47 14.05 0.33
N TRP A 32 -0.07 14.72 1.35
CA TRP A 32 -1.28 14.27 2.02
C TRP A 32 -2.46 14.19 1.05
N GLY A 33 -3.19 13.09 1.15
CA GLY A 33 -4.31 12.74 0.29
C GLY A 33 -3.94 12.42 -1.15
N GLN A 34 -2.66 12.45 -1.56
CA GLN A 34 -2.26 12.11 -2.93
C GLN A 34 -2.56 10.63 -3.22
N PRO A 35 -3.33 10.32 -4.26
CA PRO A 35 -3.59 8.93 -4.64
C PRO A 35 -2.33 8.22 -5.11
N PHE A 36 -2.16 6.99 -4.66
CA PHE A 36 -1.12 6.07 -5.10
C PHE A 36 -1.61 4.63 -5.02
N ARG A 37 -0.86 3.71 -5.63
CA ARG A 37 -1.11 2.27 -5.53
C ARG A 37 -0.04 1.63 -4.64
N LEU A 38 -0.34 0.51 -3.99
CA LEU A 38 0.65 -0.26 -3.25
C LEU A 38 0.92 -1.57 -3.97
N ARG A 39 2.18 -1.91 -4.20
CA ARG A 39 2.62 -3.16 -4.81
C ARG A 39 3.60 -3.87 -3.89
N HIS A 40 3.34 -5.14 -3.68
CA HIS A 40 4.21 -6.02 -2.93
C HIS A 40 5.38 -6.45 -3.83
N LEU A 41 6.63 -6.18 -3.41
CA LEU A 41 7.80 -6.29 -4.30
C LEU A 41 8.04 -7.70 -4.84
N SER A 42 8.03 -8.70 -3.95
CA SER A 42 8.40 -10.08 -4.29
C SER A 42 7.31 -10.81 -5.08
N THR A 43 6.04 -10.47 -4.85
CA THR A 43 4.91 -11.08 -5.60
C THR A 43 4.50 -10.27 -6.81
N GLY A 44 4.81 -8.97 -6.84
CA GLY A 44 4.34 -8.05 -7.88
C GLY A 44 2.84 -7.70 -7.83
N HIS A 45 2.09 -8.20 -6.85
CA HIS A 45 0.66 -7.95 -6.64
C HIS A 45 0.40 -6.57 -6.04
N TYR A 46 -0.79 -6.04 -6.26
CA TYR A 46 -1.25 -4.77 -5.69
C TYR A 46 -2.15 -4.97 -4.49
N LEU A 47 -2.06 -4.11 -3.49
CA LEU A 47 -3.07 -4.04 -2.44
C LEU A 47 -4.36 -3.47 -3.05
N ALA A 48 -5.47 -4.16 -2.83
CA ALA A 48 -6.77 -3.84 -3.40
C ALA A 48 -7.89 -4.02 -2.37
N LEU A 49 -8.92 -3.18 -2.45
CA LEU A 49 -10.22 -3.46 -1.86
C LEU A 49 -11.13 -4.08 -2.94
N THR A 50 -11.59 -5.29 -2.67
CA THR A 50 -12.56 -6.00 -3.53
C THR A 50 -13.87 -6.18 -2.78
N GLU A 51 -14.99 -6.18 -3.50
CA GLU A 51 -16.32 -6.36 -2.90
C GLU A 51 -16.47 -7.74 -2.24
N ASP A 52 -15.97 -8.79 -2.90
CA ASP A 52 -16.15 -10.17 -2.44
C ASP A 52 -15.20 -10.57 -1.29
N GLN A 53 -13.95 -10.11 -1.33
CA GLN A 53 -12.89 -10.60 -0.44
C GLN A 53 -12.37 -9.55 0.54
N GLY A 54 -12.84 -8.30 0.43
CA GLY A 54 -12.32 -7.19 1.22
C GLY A 54 -10.90 -6.80 0.79
N LEU A 55 -10.02 -6.56 1.78
CA LEU A 55 -8.64 -6.13 1.55
C LEU A 55 -7.75 -7.32 1.17
N VAL A 56 -7.20 -7.31 -0.05
CA VAL A 56 -6.41 -8.42 -0.61
C VAL A 56 -5.20 -7.94 -1.39
N LEU A 57 -4.26 -8.87 -1.66
CA LEU A 57 -3.21 -8.68 -2.66
C LEU A 57 -3.68 -9.29 -4.00
N GLN A 58 -3.89 -8.45 -5.00
CA GLN A 58 -4.44 -8.83 -6.29
C GLN A 58 -3.38 -8.79 -7.40
N GLU A 59 -3.47 -9.70 -8.37
CA GLU A 59 -2.60 -9.73 -9.54
C GLU A 59 -2.72 -8.44 -10.36
N ARG A 60 -1.63 -8.03 -11.02
CA ARG A 60 -1.59 -6.78 -11.78
C ARG A 60 -2.70 -6.71 -12.83
N GLU A 61 -2.98 -7.82 -13.49
CA GLU A 61 -3.92 -7.95 -14.60
C GLU A 61 -5.38 -7.76 -14.16
N LYS A 62 -5.68 -7.96 -12.87
CA LYS A 62 -7.01 -7.81 -12.27
C LYS A 62 -7.17 -6.54 -11.46
N SER A 63 -6.07 -5.79 -11.28
CA SER A 63 -6.02 -4.64 -10.39
C SER A 63 -6.36 -3.36 -11.15
N ASP A 64 -7.59 -2.87 -11.02
CA ASP A 64 -8.00 -1.56 -11.55
C ASP A 64 -7.57 -0.40 -10.64
N THR A 65 -7.65 0.83 -11.15
CA THR A 65 -7.27 2.03 -10.39
C THR A 65 -8.21 2.28 -9.20
N THR A 66 -9.51 2.00 -9.37
CA THR A 66 -10.54 2.30 -8.36
C THR A 66 -10.33 1.50 -7.08
N SER A 67 -10.13 0.19 -7.20
CA SER A 67 -9.92 -0.76 -6.10
C SER A 67 -8.55 -0.67 -5.44
N THR A 68 -7.55 -0.11 -6.14
CA THR A 68 -6.16 -0.08 -5.66
C THR A 68 -5.65 1.32 -5.33
N SER A 69 -6.53 2.32 -5.35
CA SER A 69 -6.18 3.71 -5.05
C SER A 69 -6.26 3.98 -3.55
N PHE A 70 -5.11 4.25 -2.95
CA PHE A 70 -4.96 4.62 -1.55
C PHE A 70 -4.31 6.01 -1.43
N CYS A 71 -4.45 6.63 -0.26
CA CYS A 71 -3.71 7.84 0.06
C CYS A 71 -3.33 7.88 1.54
N PHE A 72 -2.30 8.64 1.88
CA PHE A 72 -1.94 8.94 3.26
C PHE A 72 -2.66 10.18 3.75
N ARG A 73 -3.01 10.22 5.04
CA ARG A 73 -3.60 11.35 5.74
C ARG A 73 -2.87 11.59 7.06
N ALA A 74 -2.82 12.84 7.50
CA ALA A 74 -2.23 13.23 8.78
C ALA A 74 -3.14 12.91 9.98
N SER A 75 -4.45 12.84 9.77
CA SER A 75 -5.47 12.51 10.77
C SER A 75 -6.69 11.85 10.12
N LYS A 76 -7.62 11.35 10.94
CA LYS A 76 -8.90 10.75 10.51
C LYS A 76 -10.08 11.73 10.47
N GLU A 77 -9.82 13.02 10.35
CA GLU A 77 -10.87 14.04 10.33
C GLU A 77 -11.67 14.02 9.02
N LYS A 78 -12.95 14.43 9.08
CA LYS A 78 -13.82 14.54 7.91
C LYS A 78 -13.26 15.60 6.96
N PHE A 79 -13.02 15.21 5.72
CA PHE A 79 -12.30 16.02 4.74
C PHE A 79 -13.25 16.88 3.90
N GLU A 80 -12.89 18.16 3.71
CA GLU A 80 -13.36 18.98 2.61
C GLU A 80 -12.36 18.90 1.44
N SER A 81 -12.82 18.43 0.29
CA SER A 81 -11.98 18.32 -0.91
C SER A 81 -11.70 19.67 -1.53
N SER A 82 -10.55 20.25 -1.22
CA SER A 82 -10.00 21.35 -2.00
C SER A 82 -9.44 20.81 -3.32
N PRO A 83 -9.71 21.47 -4.47
CA PRO A 83 -9.18 21.05 -5.75
C PRO A 83 -7.65 21.12 -5.74
N LYS A 84 -7.02 20.01 -6.10
CA LYS A 84 -5.56 19.91 -6.16
C LYS A 84 -5.08 20.55 -7.46
N ARG A 85 -4.24 21.57 -7.33
CA ARG A 85 -3.47 22.08 -8.46
C ARG A 85 -2.39 21.06 -8.82
N ASP A 86 -2.20 20.86 -10.13
CA ASP A 86 -1.02 20.19 -10.63
C ASP A 86 0.20 21.03 -10.26
N ILE A 87 1.22 20.36 -9.74
CA ILE A 87 2.46 20.99 -9.30
C ILE A 87 3.55 20.50 -10.25
N GLU A 88 4.11 21.43 -11.01
CA GLU A 88 5.32 21.16 -11.78
C GLU A 88 6.53 21.06 -10.83
N GLY A 89 7.36 20.04 -11.02
CA GLY A 89 8.57 19.80 -10.22
C GLY A 89 8.37 18.89 -9.01
N MET A 90 9.26 18.99 -8.02
CA MET A 90 9.32 18.05 -6.89
C MET A 90 8.20 18.22 -5.86
N GLY A 91 7.55 19.38 -5.80
CA GLY A 91 6.55 19.71 -4.77
C GLY A 91 7.13 19.87 -3.36
N VAL A 92 6.24 19.97 -2.36
CA VAL A 92 6.60 20.13 -0.94
C VAL A 92 6.78 18.77 -0.28
N ALA A 93 7.86 18.60 0.47
CA ALA A 93 8.12 17.39 1.26
C ALA A 93 7.27 17.36 2.55
N GLU A 94 6.00 16.97 2.41
CA GLU A 94 5.03 16.91 3.52
C GLU A 94 5.22 15.67 4.42
N ILE A 95 5.61 14.54 3.83
CA ILE A 95 5.73 13.25 4.52
C ILE A 95 7.21 12.87 4.68
N LYS A 96 7.63 12.60 5.92
CA LYS A 96 9.00 12.27 6.30
C LYS A 96 9.11 10.82 6.77
N TYR A 97 10.16 10.14 6.31
CA TYR A 97 10.48 8.80 6.81
C TYR A 97 10.88 8.84 8.28
N GLY A 98 10.37 7.91 9.10
CA GLY A 98 10.66 7.81 10.53
C GLY A 98 9.91 8.81 11.42
N ASP A 99 9.61 10.01 10.92
CA ASP A 99 9.00 11.08 11.73
C ASP A 99 7.49 11.22 11.52
N SER A 100 7.00 11.06 10.29
CA SER A 100 5.57 11.25 10.00
C SER A 100 4.75 10.02 10.41
N VAL A 101 3.69 10.26 11.16
CA VAL A 101 2.61 9.29 11.40
C VAL A 101 1.55 9.47 10.32
N CYS A 102 1.29 8.41 9.57
CA CYS A 102 0.40 8.40 8.43
C CYS A 102 -0.78 7.46 8.68
N PHE A 103 -2.00 7.93 8.42
CA PHE A 103 -3.18 7.07 8.31
C PHE A 103 -3.41 6.77 6.85
N MET A 104 -3.64 5.50 6.50
CA MET A 104 -3.91 5.14 5.11
C MET A 104 -5.41 4.98 4.87
N MET A 105 -5.90 5.57 3.78
CA MET A 105 -7.31 5.57 3.41
C MET A 105 -7.47 5.09 1.96
N HIS A 106 -8.47 4.26 1.71
CA HIS A 106 -8.89 3.90 0.36
C HIS A 106 -9.65 5.07 -0.26
N VAL A 107 -9.22 5.53 -1.44
CA VAL A 107 -9.67 6.80 -2.02
C VAL A 107 -11.14 6.74 -2.43
N ALA A 108 -11.58 5.66 -3.08
CA ALA A 108 -12.94 5.57 -3.62
C ALA A 108 -14.01 5.39 -2.52
N THR A 109 -13.69 4.68 -1.45
CA THR A 109 -14.67 4.37 -0.38
C THR A 109 -14.52 5.22 0.87
N GLY A 110 -13.38 5.91 1.04
CA GLY A 110 -13.07 6.66 2.26
C GLY A 110 -12.80 5.78 3.48
N LEU A 111 -12.69 4.46 3.33
CA LEU A 111 -12.42 3.54 4.44
C LEU A 111 -10.95 3.61 4.85
N TRP A 112 -10.69 3.49 6.15
CA TRP A 112 -9.37 3.52 6.76
C TRP A 112 -8.76 2.13 6.84
N LEU A 113 -7.46 2.01 6.53
CA LEU A 113 -6.70 0.81 6.86
C LEU A 113 -6.60 0.69 8.38
N SER A 114 -7.06 -0.45 8.88
CA SER A 114 -7.02 -0.83 10.27
C SER A 114 -6.79 -2.34 10.38
N TYR A 115 -7.01 -2.91 11.55
CA TYR A 115 -6.90 -4.34 11.80
C TYR A 115 -8.17 -4.88 12.46
N GLN A 116 -8.43 -6.16 12.24
CA GLN A 116 -9.46 -6.88 12.97
C GLN A 116 -8.89 -7.29 14.33
N ALA A 117 -9.58 -6.90 15.41
CA ALA A 117 -9.25 -7.35 16.74
C ALA A 117 -9.33 -8.89 16.81
N PRO A 118 -8.36 -9.57 17.45
CA PRO A 118 -8.38 -11.01 17.60
C PRO A 118 -9.60 -11.46 18.41
N ASP A 119 -10.26 -12.54 17.99
CA ASP A 119 -11.36 -13.13 18.74
C ASP A 119 -10.86 -13.67 20.08
N VAL A 120 -11.67 -13.55 21.15
CA VAL A 120 -11.36 -13.96 22.52
C VAL A 120 -10.97 -15.45 22.59
N LYS A 121 -11.37 -16.26 21.60
CA LYS A 121 -11.02 -17.68 21.47
C LYS A 121 -9.66 -17.95 20.82
N SER A 122 -9.10 -17.01 20.04
CA SER A 122 -7.84 -17.19 19.30
C SER A 122 -6.58 -16.84 20.10
N SER A 123 -6.72 -16.38 21.34
CA SER A 123 -5.61 -15.94 22.19
C SER A 123 -4.72 -17.08 22.72
N ARG A 124 -5.10 -18.34 22.50
CA ARG A 124 -4.44 -19.52 23.10
C ARG A 124 -3.43 -20.25 22.19
N LEU A 125 -3.18 -19.77 20.97
CA LEU A 125 -2.32 -20.45 20.00
C LEU A 125 -1.33 -19.48 19.31
N GLY A 126 -0.17 -19.29 19.94
CA GLY A 126 0.99 -18.65 19.31
C GLY A 126 0.94 -17.11 19.19
N PRO A 127 1.90 -16.51 18.45
CA PRO A 127 1.98 -15.07 18.26
C PRO A 127 0.69 -14.51 17.65
N LEU A 128 0.11 -13.50 18.29
CA LEU A 128 -1.11 -12.84 17.84
C LEU A 128 -0.89 -12.17 16.48
N LYS A 129 -1.29 -12.84 15.40
CA LYS A 129 -1.35 -12.24 14.06
C LYS A 129 -2.67 -11.48 13.93
N ARG A 130 -2.59 -10.16 13.79
CA ARG A 130 -3.74 -9.31 13.48
C ARG A 130 -3.94 -9.28 11.97
N ARG A 131 -5.19 -9.35 11.51
CA ARG A 131 -5.52 -9.29 10.08
C ARG A 131 -5.88 -7.86 9.71
N ALA A 132 -5.14 -7.25 8.77
CA ALA A 132 -5.48 -5.94 8.25
C ALA A 132 -6.85 -5.95 7.53
N CYS A 133 -7.60 -4.85 7.64
CA CYS A 133 -8.89 -4.65 6.99
C CYS A 133 -9.13 -3.17 6.67
N LEU A 134 -10.21 -2.87 5.96
CA LEU A 134 -10.69 -1.50 5.77
C LEU A 134 -11.96 -1.29 6.60
N HIS A 135 -12.01 -0.21 7.39
CA HIS A 135 -13.11 0.11 8.30
C HIS A 135 -13.47 1.60 8.23
N SER A 136 -14.73 1.95 8.50
CA SER A 136 -15.23 3.34 8.42
C SER A 136 -14.63 4.26 9.47
N GLU A 137 -14.33 3.73 10.66
CA GLU A 137 -13.72 4.48 11.78
C GLU A 137 -12.25 4.07 12.02
N GLY A 138 -11.93 2.80 11.78
CA GLY A 138 -10.69 2.15 12.24
C GLY A 138 -10.42 2.31 13.75
N HIS A 139 -9.18 2.10 14.17
CA HIS A 139 -8.72 2.26 15.55
C HIS A 139 -7.88 3.52 15.75
N MET A 140 -7.73 3.98 16.99
CA MET A 140 -6.94 5.18 17.30
C MET A 140 -5.43 4.97 17.10
N ASP A 141 -4.97 3.72 17.16
CA ASP A 141 -3.58 3.30 17.00
C ASP A 141 -3.22 2.91 15.56
N ASP A 142 -4.08 3.17 14.57
CA ASP A 142 -3.84 2.86 13.14
C ASP A 142 -2.68 3.64 12.50
N GLY A 143 -2.04 4.57 13.22
CA GLY A 143 -0.94 5.37 12.72
C GLY A 143 0.23 4.52 12.24
N LEU A 144 0.69 4.76 11.01
CA LEU A 144 1.82 4.08 10.38
C LEU A 144 3.02 5.01 10.26
N THR A 145 4.21 4.50 10.57
CA THR A 145 5.45 5.18 10.21
C THR A 145 6.03 4.60 8.92
N LEU A 146 6.65 5.46 8.12
CA LEU A 146 7.24 5.05 6.85
C LEU A 146 8.74 4.89 7.02
N GLN A 147 9.29 3.79 6.51
CA GLN A 147 10.74 3.64 6.39
C GLN A 147 11.15 3.24 4.98
N ARG A 148 12.29 3.77 4.54
CA ARG A 148 12.85 3.43 3.25
C ARG A 148 13.53 2.06 3.34
N CYS A 149 13.20 1.19 2.39
CA CYS A 149 13.86 -0.10 2.23
C CYS A 149 15.30 0.12 1.76
N GLN A 150 16.25 -0.71 2.19
CA GLN A 150 17.62 -0.63 1.68
C GLN A 150 17.66 -1.01 0.20
N HIS A 151 18.64 -0.48 -0.53
CA HIS A 151 18.76 -0.71 -1.97
C HIS A 151 18.88 -2.21 -2.29
N GLU A 152 19.72 -2.92 -1.53
CA GLU A 152 19.96 -4.36 -1.71
C GLU A 152 18.72 -5.20 -1.47
N GLU A 153 17.96 -4.93 -0.41
CA GLU A 153 16.69 -5.59 -0.11
C GLU A 153 15.69 -5.42 -1.27
N SER A 154 15.61 -4.20 -1.82
CA SER A 154 14.72 -3.92 -2.96
C SER A 154 15.15 -4.66 -4.23
N ARG A 155 16.46 -4.79 -4.44
CA ARG A 155 17.05 -5.52 -5.57
C ARG A 155 16.80 -7.02 -5.43
N ALA A 156 17.05 -7.58 -4.25
CA ALA A 156 16.81 -8.98 -3.94
C ALA A 156 15.34 -9.36 -4.14
N ALA A 157 14.40 -8.55 -3.63
CA ALA A 157 12.97 -8.81 -3.81
C ALA A 157 12.55 -8.84 -5.30
N ARG A 158 13.15 -7.99 -6.14
CA ARG A 158 12.92 -7.99 -7.60
C ARG A 158 13.50 -9.23 -8.28
N ILE A 159 14.71 -9.66 -7.87
CA ILE A 159 15.32 -10.89 -8.37
C ILE A 159 14.42 -12.09 -8.04
N ILE A 160 14.02 -12.22 -6.77
CA ILE A 160 13.11 -13.29 -6.31
C ILE A 160 11.86 -13.33 -7.19
N ARG A 161 11.18 -12.19 -7.38
CA ARG A 161 9.98 -12.12 -8.22
C ARG A 161 10.23 -12.62 -9.64
N ASN A 162 11.29 -12.11 -10.29
CA ASN A 162 11.58 -12.43 -11.68
C ASN A 162 11.95 -13.91 -11.84
N THR A 163 12.77 -14.44 -10.93
CA THR A 163 13.17 -15.84 -10.91
C THR A 163 11.98 -16.77 -10.63
N THR A 164 11.13 -16.46 -9.64
CA THR A 164 9.91 -17.24 -9.37
C THR A 164 8.95 -17.24 -10.56
N LYS A 165 8.79 -16.10 -11.26
CA LYS A 165 7.97 -16.04 -12.48
C LYS A 165 8.55 -16.93 -13.58
N LEU A 166 9.85 -16.80 -13.86
CA LEU A 166 10.53 -17.59 -14.90
C LEU A 166 10.41 -19.10 -14.64
N PHE A 167 10.63 -19.56 -13.40
CA PHE A 167 10.47 -20.97 -13.06
C PHE A 167 9.02 -21.45 -13.16
N ARG A 168 8.06 -20.64 -12.72
CA ARG A 168 6.63 -20.98 -12.85
C ARG A 168 6.24 -21.18 -14.32
N ASP A 169 6.69 -20.29 -15.19
CA ASP A 169 6.39 -20.34 -16.62
C ASP A 169 7.07 -21.55 -17.28
N PHE A 170 8.33 -21.84 -16.92
CA PHE A 170 9.05 -23.02 -17.37
C PHE A 170 8.37 -24.35 -16.97
N ILE A 171 7.97 -24.47 -15.70
CA ILE A 171 7.29 -25.68 -15.20
C ILE A 171 5.96 -25.87 -15.91
N ARG A 172 5.17 -24.80 -16.11
CA ARG A 172 3.92 -24.87 -16.87
C ARG A 172 4.13 -25.35 -18.31
N TRP A 173 5.23 -24.95 -18.94
CA TRP A 173 5.56 -25.40 -20.28
C TRP A 173 5.97 -26.88 -20.34
N GLY A 174 6.74 -27.36 -19.35
CA GLY A 174 7.20 -28.76 -19.28
C GLY A 174 6.13 -29.81 -18.92
N HIS A 175 4.92 -29.38 -18.56
CA HIS A 175 3.77 -30.25 -18.30
C HIS A 175 2.73 -30.24 -19.43
N CYS A 176 3.02 -29.58 -20.57
CA CYS A 176 2.27 -29.66 -21.83
C CYS A 176 2.96 -30.62 -22.80
#